data_AF-A0AAN3VAF1-F1
#
_entry.id   AF-A0AAN3VAF1-F1
#
_cell.length_a   1.000
_cell.length_b   1.000
_cell.length_c   1.000
_cell.angle_alpha   90.00
_cell.angle_beta   90.00
_cell.angle_gamma   90.00
#
_symmetry.space_group_name_H-M   'P 1'
#
loop_
_entity.id
_entity.type
_entity.pdbx_description
1 polymer ?
#
loop_
_entity_poly.entity_id
_entity_poly.type
_entity_poly.pdbx_seq_one_letter_code
_entity_poly.pdbx_strand_id
1 'polypeptide(L)' 'MSEGVVASSRYPKHWLTVGDPAREFTMTQSAPLMVLPDPDEFVVVQVK' A
#
# COMPACT_ATOMS: atom_id res chain seq x y z
N MET A 1 -9.06 -9.84 13.62
CA MET A 1 -8.24 -9.65 14.84
C MET A 1 -7.03 -8.74 14.59
N SER A 2 -7.20 -7.68 13.80
CA SER A 2 -6.13 -6.71 13.48
C SER A 2 -6.70 -5.29 13.33
N GLU A 3 -7.94 -5.08 13.78
CA GLU A 3 -8.50 -3.74 13.95
C GLU A 3 -7.68 -3.01 15.02
N GLY A 4 -6.97 -1.96 14.62
CA GLY A 4 -6.02 -1.23 15.47
C GLY A 4 -4.56 -1.25 15.00
N VAL A 5 -4.21 -1.95 13.92
CA VAL A 5 -2.87 -1.81 13.30
C VAL A 5 -2.75 -0.43 12.65
N VAL A 6 -1.94 0.45 13.26
CA VAL A 6 -1.71 1.83 12.78
C VAL A 6 -0.50 1.98 11.86
N ALA A 7 0.38 0.97 11.82
CA ALA A 7 1.55 0.96 10.95
C ALA A 7 1.87 -0.48 10.49
N SER A 8 1.91 -0.68 9.17
CA SER A 8 2.39 -1.90 8.50
C SER A 8 2.84 -1.54 7.09
N SER A 9 3.78 -2.28 6.52
CA SER A 9 4.20 -2.10 5.10
C SER A 9 3.07 -2.40 4.12
N ARG A 10 2.28 -3.44 4.41
CA ARG A 10 1.07 -3.86 3.70
C ARG A 10 0.08 -4.42 4.71
N TYR A 11 -1.21 -4.11 4.53
CA TYR A 11 -2.30 -4.63 5.36
C TYR A 11 -3.34 -5.33 4.48
N PRO A 12 -3.26 -6.66 4.32
CA PRO A 12 -4.25 -7.42 3.59
C PRO A 12 -5.52 -7.60 4.43
N LYS A 13 -6.68 -7.33 3.82
CA LYS A 13 -8.00 -7.55 4.38
C LYS A 13 -8.82 -8.38 3.40
N HIS A 14 -9.45 -9.43 3.92
CA HIS A 14 -10.45 -10.22 3.23
C HIS A 14 -11.80 -9.98 3.90
N TRP A 15 -12.87 -9.89 3.11
CA TRP A 15 -14.23 -9.88 3.64
C TRP A 15 -15.25 -10.40 2.63
N LEU A 16 -16.39 -10.82 3.18
CA LEU A 16 -17.56 -11.27 2.44
C LEU A 16 -18.70 -10.29 2.71
N THR A 17 -19.42 -9.88 1.67
CA THR A 17 -20.72 -9.20 1.84
C THR A 17 -21.82 -10.23 1.75
N VAL A 18 -22.54 -10.44 2.85
CA VAL A 18 -23.69 -11.36 2.93
C VAL A 18 -24.87 -10.75 2.16
N GLY A 19 -25.42 -11.51 1.21
CA GLY A 19 -26.54 -11.10 0.36
C GLY A 19 -26.74 -12.08 -0.80
N ASP A 20 -27.70 -11.78 -1.67
CA ASP A 20 -27.90 -12.48 -2.94
C ASP A 20 -27.69 -11.49 -4.12
N PRO A 21 -26.57 -11.55 -4.85
CA PRO A 21 -25.47 -12.51 -4.72
C PRO A 21 -24.51 -12.14 -3.59
N ALA A 22 -23.95 -13.16 -2.94
CA ALA A 22 -22.82 -12.97 -2.05
C ALA A 22 -21.60 -12.52 -2.86
N ARG A 23 -20.78 -11.63 -2.30
CA ARG A 23 -19.57 -11.12 -2.96
C ARG A 23 -18.39 -11.22 -2.02
N GLU A 24 -17.28 -11.66 -2.58
CA GLU A 24 -16.02 -11.84 -1.88
C GLU A 24 -15.01 -10.81 -2.35
N PHE A 25 -14.31 -10.21 -1.39
CA PHE A 25 -13.36 -9.14 -1.65
C PHE A 25 -12.05 -9.38 -0.91
N THR A 26 -10.97 -9.01 -1.58
CA THR A 26 -9.65 -8.85 -0.98
C THR A 26 -9.16 -7.44 -1.25
N MET A 27 -8.45 -6.85 -0.29
CA MET A 27 -7.85 -5.52 -0.41
C MET A 27 -6.54 -5.49 0.34
N THR A 28 -5.52 -4.90 -0.28
CA THR A 28 -4.24 -4.64 0.39
C THR A 28 -4.07 -3.14 0.57
N GLN A 29 -3.99 -2.67 1.81
CA GLN A 29 -3.79 -1.26 2.13
C GLN A 29 -2.31 -0.97 2.40
N SER A 30 -1.83 0.18 1.96
CA SER A 30 -0.48 0.67 2.24
C SER A 30 -0.37 2.18 2.06
N ALA A 31 0.51 2.82 2.83
CA ALA A 31 0.86 4.24 2.69
C ALA A 31 2.39 4.41 2.58
N PRO A 32 3.01 4.01 1.45
CA PRO A 32 4.46 4.17 1.26
C PRO A 32 4.83 5.62 0.91
N LEU A 33 5.99 6.06 1.39
CA LEU A 33 6.67 7.28 0.92
C LEU A 33 8.11 6.91 0.57
N MET A 34 8.50 7.14 -0.69
CA MET A 34 9.88 6.96 -1.11
C MET A 34 10.68 8.20 -0.73
N VAL A 35 11.66 8.04 0.16
CA VAL A 35 12.52 9.12 0.63
C VAL A 35 13.95 8.79 0.24
N LEU A 36 14.64 9.77 -0.38
CA LEU A 36 16.07 9.67 -0.63
C LEU A 36 16.82 10.03 0.66
N PRO A 37 17.76 9.18 1.13
CA PRO A 37 18.60 9.52 2.27
C PRO A 37 19.46 10.77 2.03
N ASP A 38 20.00 10.89 0.81
CA ASP A 38 20.68 12.09 0.29
C ASP A 38 20.26 12.32 -1.18
N PRO A 39 19.49 13.36 -1.48
CA PRO A 39 19.11 13.68 -2.86
C PRO A 39 20.28 14.12 -3.76
N ASP A 40 21.37 14.64 -3.20
CA ASP A 40 22.47 15.25 -3.98
C ASP A 40 23.42 14.19 -4.58
N GLU A 41 23.33 12.93 -4.13
CA GLU A 41 24.09 11.81 -4.71
C GLU A 41 23.66 11.45 -6.15
N PHE A 42 22.47 11.90 -6.57
CA PHE A 42 21.89 11.52 -7.87
C PHE A 42 21.97 12.68 -8.87
N VAL A 43 22.75 12.49 -9.94
CA VAL A 43 22.82 13.43 -11.07
C VAL A 43 22.10 12.84 -12.28
N VAL A 44 21.14 13.58 -12.85
CA VAL A 44 20.42 13.21 -14.07
C VAL A 44 20.84 14.13 -15.20
N VAL A 45 21.47 13.57 -16.25
CA VAL A 45 21.87 14.31 -17.47
C VAL A 45 20.99 13.87 -18.63
N GLN A 46 20.28 14.80 -19.26
CA GLN A 46 19.53 14.54 -20.50
C GLN A 46 20.39 14.90 -21.71
N VAL A 47 20.71 13.91 -22.54
CA VAL A 47 21.42 14.10 -23.82
C VAL A 47 20.38 14.32 -24.93
N LYS A 48 20.66 15.27 -25.83
CA LYS A 48 19.81 15.62 -26.97
C LYS A 48 20.07 14.71 -28.17
#